data_AF-A0A970J567-F1
#
_entry.id   AF-A0A970J567-F1
#
_cell.length_a   1.000
_cell.length_b   1.000
_cell.length_c   1.000
_cell.angle_alpha   90.00
_cell.angle_beta   90.00
_cell.angle_gamma   90.00
#
_symmetry.space_group_name_H-M   'P 1'
#
loop_
_entity.id
_entity.type
_entity.pdbx_description
1 polymer ?
#
loop_
_entity_poly.entity_id
_entity_poly.type
_entity_poly.pdbx_seq_one_letter_code
_entity_poly.pdbx_strand_id
1 'polypeptide(L)'
;MQEKLEVIGPDSRHLGALCNYCAEELAQGDECVECPRCHKVHHADCWKAKGGCATRGCPQVAQVVIGEKPKGDGPPPPLPKWYFAAGAVLIIAIILISVYWPKPPDPAAGRAKIVVMDTLTYESNTILTEAVEEFNESSTTTYIDLQLLPSMGMDQKLIVLIAAGDAPDIFSVDDQRFEYLQSQGVLLELGKTPDGEPIYGVQHPGSLNKLVIWGDTAHPEIAREVLDFLLETIPQVDHERLRELREQQSLLPGALFGF
;
A
#
# COMPACT_ATOMS: atom_id res chain seq x y z
N MET A 1 -45.70 -18.87 -0.48
CA MET A 1 -47.09 -19.12 -0.94
C MET A 1 -47.06 -19.22 -2.45
N GLN A 2 -47.64 -20.29 -3.02
CA GLN A 2 -47.68 -20.52 -4.47
C GLN A 2 -48.85 -19.73 -5.09
N GLU A 3 -48.68 -19.25 -6.32
CA GLU A 3 -49.79 -18.68 -7.10
C GLU A 3 -50.72 -19.82 -7.56
N LYS A 4 -52.04 -19.61 -7.47
CA LYS A 4 -53.04 -20.59 -7.92
C LYS A 4 -53.79 -19.98 -9.09
N LEU A 5 -53.68 -20.62 -10.26
CA LEU A 5 -54.49 -20.31 -11.43
C LEU A 5 -55.86 -20.96 -11.28
N GLU A 6 -56.92 -20.18 -11.48
CA GLU A 6 -58.31 -20.63 -11.42
C GLU A 6 -59.04 -20.19 -12.70
N VAL A 7 -59.74 -21.12 -13.33
CA VAL A 7 -60.66 -20.83 -14.44
C VAL A 7 -61.98 -20.37 -13.85
N ILE A 8 -62.46 -19.19 -14.26
CA ILE A 8 -63.67 -18.58 -13.71
C ILE A 8 -64.92 -19.35 -14.18
N GLY A 9 -65.50 -20.14 -13.29
CA GLY A 9 -66.81 -20.75 -13.48
C GLY A 9 -67.97 -19.78 -13.19
N PRO A 10 -69.23 -20.18 -13.48
CA PRO A 10 -70.42 -19.35 -13.26
C PRO A 10 -70.66 -18.98 -11.78
N ASP A 11 -70.12 -19.77 -10.85
CA ASP A 11 -70.20 -19.53 -9.39
C ASP A 11 -68.86 -19.03 -8.78
N SER A 12 -67.90 -18.59 -9.60
CA SER A 12 -66.60 -18.14 -9.09
C SER A 12 -66.73 -16.77 -8.41
N ARG A 13 -66.07 -16.64 -7.24
CA ARG A 13 -66.00 -15.39 -6.46
C ARG A 13 -65.33 -14.22 -7.18
N HIS A 14 -64.65 -14.48 -8.30
CA HIS A 14 -63.87 -13.50 -9.06
C HIS A 14 -64.58 -13.04 -10.35
N LEU A 15 -65.77 -13.56 -10.63
CA LEU A 15 -66.59 -13.15 -11.77
C LEU A 15 -66.99 -11.68 -11.65
N GLY A 16 -66.70 -10.88 -12.68
CA GLY A 16 -66.95 -9.42 -12.69
C GLY A 16 -65.96 -8.59 -11.88
N ALA A 17 -64.94 -9.21 -11.26
CA ALA A 17 -63.88 -8.45 -10.60
C ALA A 17 -62.94 -7.80 -11.64
N LEU A 18 -62.41 -6.62 -11.32
CA LEU A 18 -61.50 -5.90 -12.23
C LEU A 18 -60.07 -6.43 -12.11
N CYS A 19 -59.47 -6.78 -13.25
CA CYS A 19 -58.05 -7.11 -13.33
C CYS A 19 -57.22 -5.90 -12.93
N ASN A 20 -56.37 -6.02 -11.91
CA ASN A 20 -55.57 -4.89 -11.41
C ASN A 20 -54.40 -4.51 -12.35
N TYR A 21 -54.33 -5.06 -13.57
CA TYR A 21 -53.40 -4.65 -14.61
C TYR A 21 -54.10 -3.92 -15.77
N CYS A 22 -55.03 -4.58 -16.47
CA CYS A 22 -55.72 -3.99 -17.62
C CYS A 22 -57.00 -3.22 -17.25
N ALA A 23 -57.48 -3.33 -16.00
CA ALA A 23 -58.72 -2.74 -15.50
C ALA A 23 -60.01 -3.20 -16.22
N GLU A 24 -59.95 -4.33 -16.92
CA GLU A 24 -61.11 -4.99 -17.50
C GLU A 24 -61.73 -5.99 -16.52
N GLU A 25 -63.03 -6.23 -16.66
CA GLU A 25 -63.77 -7.22 -15.87
C GLU A 25 -63.38 -8.65 -16.27
N LEU A 26 -63.23 -9.50 -15.25
CA LEU A 26 -62.98 -10.92 -15.41
C LEU A 26 -64.27 -11.65 -15.79
N ALA A 27 -64.32 -12.23 -16.99
CA ALA A 27 -65.50 -12.90 -17.52
C ALA A 27 -65.48 -14.41 -17.21
N GLN A 28 -66.63 -15.04 -17.41
CA GLN A 28 -66.75 -16.49 -17.31
C GLN A 28 -65.88 -17.17 -18.37
N GLY A 29 -65.07 -18.14 -17.95
CA GLY A 29 -64.11 -18.85 -18.79
C GLY A 29 -62.71 -18.26 -18.79
N ASP A 30 -62.51 -17.06 -18.23
CA ASP A 30 -61.18 -16.48 -18.12
C ASP A 30 -60.34 -17.19 -17.06
N GLU A 31 -59.04 -17.32 -17.35
CA GLU A 31 -58.07 -17.75 -16.35
C GLU A 31 -57.62 -16.55 -15.51
N CYS A 32 -57.79 -16.66 -14.20
CA CYS A 32 -57.41 -15.62 -13.26
C CYS A 32 -56.40 -16.13 -12.23
N VAL A 33 -55.66 -15.18 -11.67
CA VAL A 33 -54.76 -15.39 -10.55
C VAL A 33 -54.97 -14.32 -9.50
N GLU A 34 -55.16 -14.76 -8.27
CA GLU A 34 -55.18 -13.90 -7.11
C GLU A 34 -53.77 -13.80 -6.52
N CYS A 35 -53.28 -12.57 -6.34
CA CYS A 35 -51.98 -12.36 -5.73
C CYS A 35 -51.96 -12.94 -4.30
N PRO A 36 -51.05 -13.87 -3.96
CA PRO A 36 -51.02 -14.49 -2.62
C PRO A 36 -50.61 -13.53 -1.50
N ARG A 37 -50.18 -12.30 -1.84
CA ARG A 37 -49.74 -11.29 -0.87
C ARG A 37 -50.75 -10.17 -0.65
N CYS A 38 -51.26 -9.59 -1.73
CA CYS A 38 -52.18 -8.44 -1.65
C CYS A 38 -53.61 -8.78 -2.07
N HIS A 39 -53.89 -10.04 -2.41
CA HIS A 39 -55.22 -10.57 -2.75
C HIS A 39 -55.91 -9.88 -3.93
N LYS A 40 -55.16 -9.11 -4.73
CA LYS A 40 -55.66 -8.51 -5.95
C LYS A 40 -55.68 -9.51 -7.08
N VAL A 41 -56.73 -9.46 -7.90
CA VAL A 41 -56.95 -10.40 -8.99
C VAL A 41 -56.41 -9.83 -10.30
N HIS A 42 -55.89 -10.72 -11.13
CA HIS A 42 -55.34 -10.42 -12.45
C HIS A 42 -55.78 -11.51 -13.44
N HIS A 43 -55.93 -11.18 -14.71
CA HIS A 43 -55.92 -12.21 -15.76
C HIS A 43 -54.58 -12.97 -15.70
N ALA A 44 -54.59 -14.27 -15.95
CA ALA A 44 -53.39 -15.09 -15.98
C ALA A 44 -52.35 -14.53 -16.97
N ASP A 45 -52.80 -14.04 -18.13
CA ASP A 45 -51.92 -13.47 -19.14
C ASP A 45 -51.39 -12.09 -18.75
N CYS A 46 -52.21 -11.26 -18.10
CA CYS A 46 -51.77 -9.97 -17.56
C CYS A 46 -50.71 -10.15 -16.46
N TRP A 47 -50.89 -11.16 -15.61
CA TRP A 47 -49.94 -11.53 -14.56
C TRP A 47 -48.60 -12.02 -15.14
N LYS A 48 -48.66 -12.87 -16.17
CA LYS A 48 -47.46 -13.33 -16.90
C LYS A 48 -46.77 -12.17 -17.62
N ALA A 49 -47.52 -11.35 -18.35
CA ALA A 49 -46.99 -10.24 -19.14
C ALA A 49 -46.26 -9.19 -18.28
N LYS A 50 -46.77 -8.90 -17.08
CA LYS A 50 -46.11 -8.00 -16.13
C LYS A 50 -44.97 -8.66 -15.35
N GLY A 51 -44.93 -9.99 -15.31
CA GLY A 51 -44.01 -10.75 -14.46
C GLY A 51 -44.42 -10.75 -12.98
N GLY A 52 -45.72 -10.62 -12.67
CA GLY A 52 -46.24 -10.69 -11.30
C GLY A 52 -47.35 -9.69 -11.01
N CYS A 53 -47.50 -9.35 -9.72
CA CYS A 53 -48.59 -8.48 -9.27
C CYS A 53 -48.45 -7.04 -9.80
N ALA A 54 -49.56 -6.50 -10.31
CA ALA A 54 -49.56 -5.15 -10.85
C ALA A 54 -49.68 -4.01 -9.83
N THR A 55 -49.86 -4.32 -8.55
CA THR A 55 -50.00 -3.33 -7.47
C THR A 55 -48.66 -2.64 -7.19
N ARG A 56 -48.63 -1.31 -7.17
CA ARG A 56 -47.43 -0.54 -6.78
C ARG A 56 -46.97 -0.99 -5.39
N GLY A 57 -45.70 -1.38 -5.27
CA GLY A 57 -45.09 -1.81 -4.01
C GLY A 57 -45.35 -3.26 -3.59
N CYS A 58 -46.07 -4.06 -4.39
CA CYS A 58 -46.17 -5.49 -4.14
C CYS A 58 -44.99 -6.23 -4.82
N PRO A 59 -44.08 -6.88 -4.06
CA PRO A 59 -42.90 -7.53 -4.64
C PRO A 59 -43.18 -8.95 -5.16
N GLN A 60 -44.45 -9.32 -5.35
CA GLN A 60 -44.81 -10.66 -5.82
C GLN A 60 -44.55 -10.79 -7.33
N VAL A 61 -43.66 -11.72 -7.69
CA VAL A 61 -43.27 -12.05 -9.07
C VAL A 61 -44.04 -13.29 -9.54
N ALA A 62 -44.38 -13.35 -10.83
CA ALA A 62 -45.04 -14.50 -11.45
C ALA A 62 -44.10 -15.71 -11.47
N GLN A 63 -44.54 -16.85 -10.95
CA GLN A 63 -43.72 -18.07 -10.95
C GLN A 63 -43.48 -18.58 -12.38
N VAL A 64 -44.42 -18.37 -13.30
CA VAL A 64 -44.29 -18.76 -14.72
C VAL A 64 -43.20 -17.96 -15.47
N VAL A 65 -42.84 -16.76 -15.00
CA VAL A 65 -41.74 -15.96 -15.59
C VAL A 65 -40.38 -16.30 -15.00
N ILE A 66 -40.36 -17.04 -13.88
CA ILE A 66 -39.17 -17.75 -13.43
C ILE A 66 -39.07 -18.99 -14.34
N GLY A 67 -38.50 -18.80 -15.52
CA GLY A 67 -38.19 -19.89 -16.44
C GLY A 67 -37.50 -21.04 -15.68
N GLU A 68 -37.76 -22.27 -16.10
CA GLU A 68 -37.15 -23.46 -15.48
C GLU A 68 -35.67 -23.19 -15.23
N LYS A 69 -35.26 -23.31 -13.97
CA LYS A 69 -33.85 -23.17 -13.59
C LYS A 69 -33.08 -24.09 -14.54
N PRO A 70 -32.14 -23.58 -15.35
CA PRO A 70 -31.42 -24.42 -16.30
C PRO A 70 -30.91 -25.62 -15.53
N LYS A 71 -31.10 -26.83 -16.06
CA LYS A 71 -30.55 -28.05 -15.46
C LYS A 71 -29.07 -27.76 -15.30
N GLY A 72 -28.65 -27.44 -14.07
CA GLY A 72 -27.27 -27.14 -13.78
C GLY A 72 -26.50 -28.36 -14.25
N ASP A 73 -25.49 -28.11 -15.08
CA ASP A 73 -24.45 -29.10 -15.30
C ASP A 73 -24.06 -29.57 -13.90
N GLY A 74 -24.18 -30.88 -13.65
CA GLY A 74 -24.06 -31.44 -12.31
C GLY A 74 -22.76 -31.01 -11.60
N PRO A 75 -22.54 -31.42 -10.35
CA PRO A 75 -21.31 -31.08 -9.64
C PRO A 75 -20.11 -31.40 -10.57
N PRO A 76 -19.17 -30.44 -10.74
CA PRO A 76 -18.05 -30.65 -11.64
C PRO A 76 -17.38 -31.98 -11.28
N PRO A 77 -16.90 -32.74 -12.28
CA PRO A 77 -16.29 -34.03 -12.02
C PRO A 77 -15.18 -33.87 -10.96
N PRO A 78 -15.09 -34.77 -9.98
CA PRO A 78 -14.10 -34.64 -8.93
C PRO A 78 -12.71 -34.60 -9.56
N LEU A 79 -11.95 -33.54 -9.27
CA LEU A 79 -10.58 -33.44 -9.75
C LEU A 79 -9.79 -34.65 -9.26
N PRO A 80 -9.08 -35.37 -10.14
CA PRO A 80 -8.36 -36.54 -9.73
C PRO A 80 -7.19 -36.16 -8.79
N LYS A 81 -6.95 -36.99 -7.77
CA LYS A 81 -6.02 -36.71 -6.66
C LYS A 81 -4.59 -36.32 -7.10
N TRP A 82 -4.18 -36.71 -8.31
CA TRP A 82 -2.88 -36.38 -8.86
C TRP A 82 -2.70 -34.88 -9.14
N TYR A 83 -3.77 -34.12 -9.40
CA TYR A 83 -3.67 -32.65 -9.56
C TYR A 83 -3.24 -31.97 -8.27
N PHE A 84 -3.74 -32.43 -7.11
CA PHE A 84 -3.32 -31.91 -5.82
C PHE A 84 -1.87 -32.30 -5.51
N ALA A 85 -1.46 -33.51 -5.87
CA ALA A 85 -0.07 -33.93 -5.75
C ALA A 85 0.86 -33.10 -6.67
N ALA A 86 0.45 -32.84 -7.91
CA ALA A 86 1.19 -32.00 -8.84
C ALA A 86 1.29 -30.55 -8.37
N GLY A 87 0.19 -30.00 -7.84
CA GLY A 87 0.17 -28.67 -7.23
C GLY A 87 1.08 -28.57 -6.01
N ALA A 88 1.07 -29.58 -5.12
CA ALA A 88 1.95 -29.63 -3.97
C ALA A 88 3.43 -29.71 -4.39
N VAL A 89 3.76 -30.54 -5.39
CA VAL A 89 5.12 -30.63 -5.94
C VAL A 89 5.57 -29.31 -6.56
N LEU A 90 4.69 -28.61 -7.30
CA LEU A 90 5.02 -27.31 -7.88
C LEU A 90 5.32 -26.26 -6.79
N ILE A 91 4.51 -26.21 -5.73
CA ILE A 91 4.75 -25.29 -4.60
C ILE A 91 6.07 -25.62 -3.91
N ILE A 92 6.34 -26.91 -3.64
CA ILE A 92 7.60 -27.35 -3.06
C ILE A 92 8.77 -26.96 -3.97
N ALA A 93 8.65 -27.16 -5.28
CA ALA A 93 9.67 -26.76 -6.24
C ALA A 93 9.92 -25.25 -6.22
N ILE A 94 8.88 -24.41 -6.12
CA ILE A 94 9.02 -22.95 -6.00
C ILE A 94 9.73 -22.57 -4.70
N ILE A 95 9.37 -23.20 -3.57
CA ILE A 95 10.02 -22.93 -2.27
C ILE A 95 11.49 -23.33 -2.33
N LEU A 96 11.80 -24.53 -2.86
CA LEU A 96 13.18 -24.98 -3.01
C LEU A 96 13.95 -24.05 -3.94
N ILE A 97 13.37 -23.67 -5.08
CA ILE A 97 13.95 -22.68 -5.98
C ILE A 97 14.21 -21.37 -5.23
N SER A 98 13.27 -20.86 -4.43
CA SER A 98 13.46 -19.63 -3.67
C SER A 98 14.54 -19.71 -2.59
N VAL A 99 14.72 -20.88 -1.96
CA VAL A 99 15.73 -21.08 -0.90
C VAL A 99 17.12 -21.32 -1.49
N TYR A 100 17.19 -22.03 -2.62
CA TYR A 100 18.44 -22.43 -3.26
C TYR A 100 18.84 -21.55 -4.46
N TRP A 101 18.05 -20.53 -4.82
CA TRP A 101 18.48 -19.54 -5.80
C TRP A 101 19.70 -18.83 -5.23
N PRO A 102 20.83 -18.76 -5.97
CA PRO A 102 21.98 -18.00 -5.50
C PRO A 102 21.53 -16.57 -5.21
N LYS A 103 21.77 -16.12 -3.98
CA LYS A 103 21.59 -14.71 -3.63
C LYS A 103 22.40 -13.88 -4.64
N PRO A 104 21.89 -12.73 -5.09
CA PRO A 104 22.69 -11.84 -5.93
C PRO A 104 24.05 -11.61 -5.25
N PRO A 105 25.15 -11.58 -6.02
CA PRO A 105 26.48 -11.40 -5.47
C PRO A 105 26.48 -10.15 -4.59
N ASP A 106 27.02 -10.27 -3.37
CA ASP A 106 27.13 -9.15 -2.44
C ASP A 106 27.88 -8.00 -3.15
N PRO A 107 27.27 -6.81 -3.31
CA PRO A 107 27.89 -5.71 -4.04
C PRO A 107 29.19 -5.23 -3.38
N ALA A 108 29.38 -5.48 -2.08
CA ALA A 108 30.63 -5.20 -1.41
C ALA A 108 31.76 -6.16 -1.86
N ALA A 109 31.45 -7.36 -2.35
CA ALA A 109 32.42 -8.35 -2.84
C ALA A 109 33.57 -8.64 -1.84
N GLY A 110 33.29 -8.57 -0.54
CA GLY A 110 34.28 -8.77 0.54
C GLY A 110 34.98 -7.49 1.02
N ARG A 111 34.65 -6.32 0.45
CA ARG A 111 35.08 -4.99 0.93
C ARG A 111 34.36 -4.61 2.22
N ALA A 112 34.93 -3.68 2.97
CA ALA A 112 34.25 -3.03 4.09
C ALA A 112 33.04 -2.24 3.56
N LYS A 113 31.84 -2.64 3.97
CA LYS A 113 30.61 -1.99 3.59
C LYS A 113 30.30 -0.87 4.57
N ILE A 114 30.17 0.35 4.09
CA ILE A 114 29.76 1.54 4.86
C ILE A 114 28.38 1.97 4.38
N VAL A 115 27.39 1.94 5.25
CA VAL A 115 26.03 2.36 4.94
C VAL A 115 25.87 3.85 5.24
N VAL A 116 25.56 4.63 4.21
CA VAL A 116 25.36 6.08 4.31
C VAL A 116 23.89 6.37 4.08
N MET A 117 23.22 7.05 5.01
CA MET A 117 21.82 7.43 4.87
C MET A 117 21.64 8.94 4.97
N ASP A 118 21.17 9.57 3.90
CA ASP A 118 21.16 11.03 3.81
C ASP A 118 19.87 11.57 3.16
N THR A 119 19.62 12.86 3.39
CA THR A 119 18.54 13.64 2.80
C THR A 119 19.13 14.77 1.99
N LEU A 120 19.04 14.66 0.67
CA LEU A 120 19.61 15.61 -0.27
C LEU A 120 18.55 16.06 -1.29
N THR A 121 18.78 17.23 -1.90
CA THR A 121 17.95 17.73 -3.00
C THR A 121 18.20 16.89 -4.26
N TYR A 122 17.27 16.92 -5.21
CA TYR A 122 17.40 16.16 -6.45
C TYR A 122 18.73 16.42 -7.19
N GLU A 123 19.15 17.67 -7.30
CA GLU A 123 20.40 18.04 -7.97
C GLU A 123 21.65 17.54 -7.22
N SER A 124 21.64 17.61 -5.89
CA SER A 124 22.73 17.04 -5.08
C SER A 124 22.74 15.51 -5.09
N ASN A 125 21.57 14.87 -5.22
CA ASN A 125 21.45 13.41 -5.30
C ASN A 125 22.20 12.86 -6.51
N THR A 126 22.05 13.46 -7.69
CA THR A 126 22.70 12.95 -8.91
C THR A 126 24.20 13.05 -8.81
N ILE A 127 24.72 14.20 -8.34
CA ILE A 127 26.16 14.43 -8.17
C ILE A 127 26.76 13.43 -7.18
N LEU A 128 26.12 13.27 -6.01
CA LEU A 128 26.63 12.35 -5.00
C LEU A 128 26.53 10.89 -5.43
N THR A 129 25.46 10.50 -6.12
CA THR A 129 25.28 9.12 -6.61
C THR A 129 26.37 8.76 -7.61
N GLU A 130 26.61 9.63 -8.62
CA GLU A 130 27.65 9.41 -9.62
C GLU A 130 29.05 9.32 -8.98
N ALA A 131 29.37 10.22 -8.03
CA ALA A 131 30.64 10.20 -7.33
C ALA A 131 30.82 8.94 -6.46
N VAL A 132 29.76 8.47 -5.79
CA VAL A 132 29.79 7.22 -5.01
C VAL A 132 29.94 6.00 -5.91
N GLU A 133 29.31 5.99 -7.09
CA GLU A 133 29.48 4.92 -8.08
C GLU A 133 30.95 4.87 -8.56
N GLU A 134 31.54 6.01 -8.92
CA GLU A 134 32.95 6.09 -9.32
C GLU A 134 33.89 5.67 -8.18
N PHE A 135 33.61 6.09 -6.95
CA PHE A 135 34.35 5.62 -5.77
C PHE A 135 34.24 4.11 -5.61
N ASN A 136 33.05 3.55 -5.76
CA ASN A 136 32.81 2.12 -5.61
C ASN A 136 33.43 1.27 -6.71
N GLU A 137 33.61 1.81 -7.92
CA GLU A 137 34.31 1.13 -9.02
C GLU A 137 35.83 1.14 -8.81
N SER A 138 36.37 2.21 -8.27
CA SER A 138 37.82 2.39 -8.07
C SER A 138 38.34 1.82 -6.74
N SER A 139 37.49 1.76 -5.71
CA SER A 139 37.88 1.32 -4.37
C SER A 139 37.97 -0.20 -4.25
N THR A 140 39.14 -0.67 -3.82
CA THR A 140 39.42 -2.10 -3.59
C THR A 140 39.12 -2.56 -2.17
N THR A 141 38.93 -1.63 -1.24
CA THR A 141 38.80 -1.91 0.20
C THR A 141 37.43 -1.54 0.76
N THR A 142 36.76 -0.56 0.16
CA THR A 142 35.56 0.06 0.71
C THR A 142 34.44 0.03 -0.31
N TYR A 143 33.23 -0.24 0.15
CA TYR A 143 31.99 -0.11 -0.62
C TYR A 143 31.01 0.77 0.13
N ILE A 144 30.58 1.86 -0.49
CA ILE A 144 29.60 2.79 0.06
C ILE A 144 28.21 2.36 -0.43
N ASP A 145 27.34 1.99 0.51
CA ASP A 145 25.92 1.74 0.28
C ASP A 145 25.14 3.03 0.59
N LEU A 146 24.92 3.83 -0.46
CA LEU A 146 24.28 5.13 -0.36
C LEU A 146 22.74 5.00 -0.40
N GLN A 147 22.08 5.47 0.65
CA GLN A 147 20.64 5.45 0.82
C GLN A 147 20.08 6.87 0.94
N LEU A 148 19.76 7.46 -0.21
CA LEU A 148 19.13 8.78 -0.27
C LEU A 148 17.62 8.67 -0.05
N LEU A 149 17.10 9.40 0.93
CA LEU A 149 15.68 9.38 1.29
C LEU A 149 15.11 10.79 1.24
N PRO A 150 13.82 10.93 0.88
CA PRO A 150 13.11 12.18 1.14
C PRO A 150 13.10 12.44 2.65
N SER A 151 13.11 13.72 3.03
CA SER A 151 13.06 14.14 4.44
C SER A 151 11.87 13.52 5.19
N MET A 152 10.72 13.42 4.52
CA MET A 152 9.57 12.68 5.01
C MET A 152 9.82 11.17 4.93
N GLY A 153 10.28 10.60 6.05
CA GLY A 153 10.46 9.15 6.21
C GLY A 153 11.87 8.74 6.63
N MET A 154 12.87 9.63 6.49
CA MET A 154 14.24 9.36 6.95
C MET A 154 14.25 9.03 8.45
N ASP A 155 13.71 9.93 9.28
CA ASP A 155 13.68 9.78 10.73
C ASP A 155 12.99 8.48 11.20
N GLN A 156 11.88 8.13 10.56
CA GLN A 156 11.16 6.90 10.89
C GLN A 156 12.02 5.67 10.55
N LYS A 157 12.64 5.65 9.37
CA LYS A 157 13.49 4.53 8.95
C LYS A 157 14.73 4.43 9.84
N LEU A 158 15.39 5.55 10.15
CA LEU A 158 16.54 5.61 11.04
C LEU A 158 16.24 4.97 12.39
N ILE A 159 15.11 5.34 13.01
CA ILE A 159 14.75 4.83 14.33
C ILE A 159 14.41 3.34 14.28
N VAL A 160 13.75 2.87 13.22
CA VAL A 160 13.48 1.45 13.03
C VAL A 160 14.80 0.67 12.90
N LEU A 161 15.75 1.17 12.12
CA LEU A 161 17.05 0.52 11.93
C LEU A 161 17.87 0.48 13.23
N ILE A 162 17.95 1.60 13.96
CA ILE A 162 18.62 1.66 15.26
C ILE A 162 17.98 0.67 16.24
N ALA A 163 16.65 0.63 16.32
CA ALA A 163 15.93 -0.29 17.21
C ALA A 163 16.14 -1.77 16.85
N ALA A 164 16.38 -2.07 15.57
CA ALA A 164 16.70 -3.41 15.09
C ALA A 164 18.17 -3.81 15.33
N GLY A 165 19.03 -2.87 15.76
CA GLY A 165 20.47 -3.09 15.85
C GLY A 165 21.21 -2.98 14.52
N ASP A 166 20.55 -2.47 13.48
CA ASP A 166 21.05 -2.34 12.10
C ASP A 166 21.24 -0.85 11.73
N ALA A 167 21.72 -0.04 12.68
CA ALA A 167 21.94 1.39 12.44
C ALA A 167 22.91 1.63 11.26
N PRO A 168 22.64 2.62 10.38
CA PRO A 168 23.60 2.99 9.34
C PRO A 168 24.88 3.56 9.95
N ASP A 169 26.01 3.36 9.27
CA ASP A 169 27.32 3.83 9.75
C ASP A 169 27.40 5.35 9.77
N ILE A 170 26.91 6.00 8.72
CA ILE A 170 26.87 7.45 8.56
C ILE A 170 25.44 7.86 8.24
N PHE A 171 24.94 8.89 8.92
CA PHE A 171 23.62 9.40 8.60
C PHE A 171 23.49 10.89 8.90
N SER A 172 22.59 11.56 8.17
CA SER A 172 22.24 12.95 8.48
C SER A 172 21.07 13.03 9.45
N VAL A 173 21.08 14.04 10.32
CA VAL A 173 20.04 14.30 11.32
C VAL A 173 19.83 15.80 11.50
N ASP A 174 18.63 16.22 11.88
CA ASP A 174 18.41 17.61 12.29
C ASP A 174 19.03 17.90 13.67
N ASP A 175 19.01 19.19 14.07
CA ASP A 175 19.61 19.64 15.33
C ASP A 175 18.98 18.97 16.55
N GLN A 176 17.66 18.80 16.57
CA GLN A 176 16.94 18.20 17.70
C GLN A 176 17.32 16.73 17.87
N ARG A 177 17.37 15.98 16.76
CA ARG A 177 17.77 14.58 16.76
C ARG A 177 19.24 14.42 17.11
N PHE A 178 20.10 15.30 16.62
CA PHE A 178 21.52 15.33 16.97
C PHE A 178 21.71 15.46 18.48
N GLU A 179 21.10 16.47 19.11
CA GLU A 179 21.18 16.68 20.57
C GLU A 179 20.70 15.46 21.35
N TYR A 180 19.60 14.85 20.91
CA TYR A 180 19.09 13.63 21.52
C TYR A 180 20.10 12.48 21.44
N LEU A 181 20.62 12.15 20.25
CA LEU A 181 21.56 11.05 20.06
C LEU A 181 22.89 11.30 20.79
N GLN A 182 23.39 12.54 20.75
CA GLN A 182 24.58 12.93 21.50
C GLN A 182 24.38 12.72 23.01
N SER A 183 23.22 13.10 23.56
CA SER A 183 22.91 12.91 24.98
C SER A 183 22.85 11.44 25.40
N GLN A 184 22.55 10.53 24.45
CA GLN A 184 22.55 9.09 24.69
C GLN A 184 23.95 8.47 24.57
N GLY A 185 24.95 9.21 24.10
CA GLY A 185 26.31 8.72 23.93
C GLY A 185 26.45 7.66 22.83
N VAL A 186 25.56 7.66 21.83
CA VAL A 186 25.54 6.66 20.74
C VAL A 186 26.25 7.11 19.47
N LEU A 187 26.90 8.27 19.49
CA LEU A 187 27.63 8.83 18.34
C LEU A 187 29.14 8.67 18.54
N LEU A 188 29.84 8.42 17.45
CA LEU A 188 31.30 8.36 17.44
C LEU A 188 31.90 9.77 17.60
N GLU A 189 32.90 9.92 18.47
CA GLU A 189 33.70 11.15 18.55
C GLU A 189 34.54 11.30 17.27
N LEU A 190 34.33 12.40 16.55
CA LEU A 190 35.04 12.73 15.30
C LEU A 190 36.34 13.49 15.58
N GLY A 191 36.43 14.17 16.72
CA GLY A 191 37.59 14.95 17.11
C GLY A 191 37.28 15.86 18.28
N LYS A 192 38.13 16.87 18.48
CA LYS A 192 37.97 17.87 19.55
C LYS A 192 38.11 19.28 19.01
N THR A 193 37.40 20.22 19.60
CA THR A 193 37.58 21.65 19.35
C THR A 193 38.94 22.13 19.88
N PRO A 194 39.40 23.33 19.51
CA PRO A 194 40.62 23.93 20.10
C PRO A 194 40.57 24.03 21.63
N ASP A 195 39.37 24.16 22.19
CA ASP A 195 39.12 24.22 23.64
C ASP A 195 39.07 22.82 24.30
N GLY A 196 39.17 21.74 23.51
CA GLY A 196 39.19 20.36 23.98
C GLY A 196 37.82 19.68 24.06
N GLU A 197 36.74 20.34 23.63
CA GLU A 197 35.38 19.79 23.64
C GLU A 197 35.20 18.77 22.52
N PRO A 198 34.59 17.60 22.77
CA PRO A 198 34.40 16.56 21.77
C PRO A 198 33.39 16.98 20.69
N ILE A 199 33.70 16.62 19.44
CA ILE A 199 32.88 16.85 18.25
C ILE A 199 32.26 15.51 17.84
N TYR A 200 30.94 15.45 17.75
CA TYR A 200 30.20 14.22 17.38
C TYR A 200 29.48 14.31 16.03
N GLY A 201 29.52 15.48 15.39
CA GLY A 201 28.85 15.70 14.12
C GLY A 201 29.40 16.94 13.43
N VAL A 202 29.29 16.93 12.11
CA VAL A 202 29.75 17.99 11.21
C VAL A 202 28.56 18.58 10.46
N GLN A 203 28.62 19.87 10.12
CA GLN A 203 27.55 20.51 9.36
C GLN A 203 27.47 19.88 7.97
N HIS A 204 26.27 19.44 7.58
CA HIS A 204 26.05 18.90 6.25
C HIS A 204 26.23 20.01 5.19
N PRO A 205 27.05 19.83 4.13
CA PRO A 205 27.32 20.86 3.13
C PRO A 205 26.10 21.39 2.37
N GLY A 206 25.18 20.49 2.01
CA GLY A 206 23.98 20.78 1.21
C GLY A 206 22.67 20.97 1.99
N SER A 207 22.69 21.03 3.32
CA SER A 207 21.48 21.09 4.14
C SER A 207 21.74 21.66 5.54
N LEU A 208 20.68 21.94 6.30
CA LEU A 208 20.80 22.35 7.71
C LEU A 208 21.03 21.17 8.67
N ASN A 209 21.09 19.94 8.17
CA ASN A 209 21.32 18.76 8.99
C ASN A 209 22.79 18.65 9.42
N LYS A 210 23.06 17.78 10.37
CA LYS A 210 24.41 17.34 10.75
C LYS A 210 24.64 15.94 10.23
N LEU A 211 25.82 15.69 9.68
CA LEU A 211 26.30 14.33 9.39
C LEU A 211 26.98 13.79 10.65
N VAL A 212 26.65 12.56 11.01
CA VAL A 212 27.18 11.88 12.20
C VAL A 212 27.61 10.45 11.85
N ILE A 213 28.48 9.88 12.68
CA ILE A 213 28.89 8.48 12.60
C ILE A 213 28.30 7.72 13.80
N TRP A 214 27.72 6.54 13.55
CA TRP A 214 27.21 5.65 14.60
C TRP A 214 28.35 5.16 15.51
N GLY A 215 28.15 5.22 16.83
CA GLY A 215 29.17 4.88 17.81
C GLY A 215 29.63 3.41 17.75
N ASP A 216 28.72 2.49 17.42
CA ASP A 216 29.01 1.05 17.33
C ASP A 216 29.27 0.59 15.89
N THR A 217 29.68 1.48 14.97
CA THR A 217 30.07 1.07 13.61
C THR A 217 31.20 0.03 13.66
N ALA A 218 31.12 -0.99 12.80
CA ALA A 218 32.15 -2.03 12.71
C ALA A 218 33.49 -1.50 12.14
N HIS A 219 33.45 -0.37 11.43
CA HIS A 219 34.58 0.16 10.67
C HIS A 219 34.77 1.67 10.91
N PRO A 220 35.11 2.11 12.14
CA PRO A 220 35.11 3.53 12.51
C PRO A 220 36.07 4.39 11.69
N GLU A 221 37.27 3.91 11.38
CA GLU A 221 38.23 4.68 10.59
C GLU A 221 37.82 4.79 9.12
N ILE A 222 37.26 3.71 8.53
CA ILE A 222 36.75 3.73 7.15
C ILE A 222 35.51 4.63 7.07
N ALA A 223 34.65 4.61 8.10
CA ALA A 223 33.50 5.52 8.17
C ALA A 223 33.94 7.00 8.22
N ARG A 224 35.07 7.32 8.88
CA ARG A 224 35.64 8.67 8.84
C ARG A 224 36.16 9.04 7.46
N GLU A 225 36.89 8.14 6.79
CA GLU A 225 37.35 8.37 5.41
C GLU A 225 36.17 8.60 4.45
N VAL A 226 35.09 7.82 4.60
CA VAL A 226 33.87 8.01 3.81
C VAL A 226 33.20 9.33 4.17
N LEU A 227 33.13 9.72 5.45
CA LEU A 227 32.58 11.01 5.85
C LEU A 227 33.35 12.16 5.20
N ASP A 228 34.69 12.12 5.22
CA ASP A 228 35.54 13.14 4.59
C ASP A 228 35.26 13.22 3.08
N PHE A 229 35.18 12.07 2.40
CA PHE A 229 34.80 12.00 0.99
C PHE A 229 33.43 12.65 0.72
N LEU A 230 32.42 12.40 1.57
CA LEU A 230 31.09 13.00 1.43
C LEU A 230 31.16 14.53 1.59
N LEU A 231 31.92 15.04 2.56
CA LEU A 231 32.05 16.48 2.81
C LEU A 231 32.72 17.22 1.64
N GLU A 232 33.66 16.57 0.94
CA GLU A 232 34.32 17.12 -0.24
C GLU A 232 33.44 17.06 -1.49
N THR A 233 32.58 16.03 -1.58
CA THR A 233 31.77 15.76 -2.77
C THR A 233 30.45 16.53 -2.78
N ILE A 234 29.80 16.70 -1.62
CA ILE A 234 28.47 17.32 -1.56
C ILE A 234 28.60 18.83 -1.84
N PRO A 235 27.80 19.37 -2.80
CA PRO A 235 27.80 20.80 -3.08
C PRO A 235 27.44 21.65 -1.85
N GLN A 236 28.25 22.67 -1.59
CA GLN A 236 28.01 23.63 -0.52
C GLN A 236 26.84 24.54 -0.87
N VAL A 237 25.92 24.73 0.07
CA VAL A 237 24.81 25.66 -0.04
C VAL A 237 24.94 26.78 0.99
N ASP A 238 24.24 27.90 0.77
CA ASP A 238 24.18 28.98 1.74
C ASP A 238 23.27 28.59 2.92
N HIS A 239 23.90 28.14 4.02
CA HIS A 239 23.18 27.74 5.23
C HIS A 239 22.44 28.89 5.90
N GLU A 240 22.93 30.13 5.80
CA GLU A 240 22.25 31.29 6.40
C GLU A 240 20.94 31.56 5.65
N ARG A 241 21.00 31.55 4.31
CA ARG A 241 19.80 31.68 3.49
C ARG A 241 18.79 30.55 3.73
N LEU A 242 19.25 29.33 3.94
CA LEU A 242 18.36 28.21 4.28
C LEU A 242 17.68 28.38 5.65
N ARG A 243 18.40 28.90 6.66
CA ARG A 243 17.81 29.20 7.97
C ARG A 243 16.71 30.24 7.85
N GLU A 244 16.96 31.34 7.12
CA GLU A 244 15.95 32.38 6.87
C GLU A 244 14.68 31.80 6.22
N LEU A 245 14.83 30.93 5.21
CA LEU A 245 13.69 30.32 4.52
C LEU A 245 12.89 29.39 5.45
N ARG A 246 13.58 28.59 6.28
CA ARG A 246 12.93 27.72 7.28
C ARG A 246 12.18 28.55 8.32
N GLU A 247 12.79 29.64 8.80
CA GLU A 247 12.15 30.58 9.73
C GLU A 247 10.92 31.24 9.09
N GLN A 248 11.02 31.75 7.87
CA GLN A 248 9.90 32.33 7.13
C GLN A 248 8.75 31.32 6.95
N GLN A 249 9.05 30.07 6.61
CA GLN A 249 8.05 29.00 6.52
C GLN A 249 7.40 28.69 7.88
N SER A 250 8.19 28.68 8.97
CA SER A 250 7.67 28.46 10.32
C SER A 250 6.77 29.59 10.84
N LEU A 251 6.94 30.80 10.30
CA LEU A 251 6.13 31.97 10.61
C LEU A 251 4.83 32.07 9.80
N LEU A 252 4.67 31.24 8.75
CA LEU A 252 3.39 31.14 8.02
C LEU A 252 2.43 30.26 8.84
N PRO A 253 1.32 30.81 9.36
CA PRO A 253 0.33 30.01 10.08
C PRO A 253 -0.23 28.94 9.13
N GLY A 254 -0.26 27.69 9.59
CA GLY A 254 -0.82 26.56 8.84
C GLY A 254 -2.26 26.83 8.38
N ALA A 255 -2.40 27.27 7.14
CA ALA A 255 -3.63 27.24 6.37
C ALA A 255 -3.24 27.34 4.89
N LEU A 256 -3.80 26.43 4.08
CA LEU A 256 -3.91 26.45 2.61
C LEU A 256 -3.27 25.30 1.81
N PHE A 257 -2.98 24.13 2.38
CA PHE A 257 -2.90 22.91 1.55
C PHE A 257 -3.57 21.72 2.24
N GLY A 258 -4.90 21.69 2.12
CA GLY A 258 -5.65 20.45 2.10
C GLY A 258 -6.01 20.15 0.65
N PHE A 259 -5.30 19.20 0.04
CA PHE A 259 -5.72 18.35 -1.08
C PHE A 259 -4.91 17.08 -1.04
#